data_AF-A0A7R8ZV60-F1
#
_entry.id   AF-A0A7R8ZV60-F1
#
_cell.length_a   1.000
_cell.length_b   1.000
_cell.length_c   1.000
_cell.angle_alpha   90.00
_cell.angle_beta   90.00
_cell.angle_gamma   90.00
#
_symmetry.space_group_name_H-M   'P 1'
#
loop_
_entity.id
_entity.type
_entity.pdbx_description
1 polymer ?
#
loop_
_entity_poly.entity_id
_entity_poly.type
_entity_poly.pdbx_seq_one_letter_code
_entity_poly.pdbx_strand_id
1 'polypeptide(L)'
;MRILDLGSGSGRDCFIASKLVGQKGEVPGGEMYFSDVYCDRRIPNHLKEDQVLWGECLSGALYWNDFLKIARNTGFTDPRITESRPIAIENEDLEEKLGEHTFFSVTYRLFKIEGLEEDCEDYGQAVRYKGTIENHPHSFDLDHHHNFQKGKIEPVCGNTYLMLNQTRFKGDFDFFGDFNTHYGIFEGCGGEMPFAIDGTQDNSCC
;
A
#
# COMPACT_ATOMS: atom_id res chain seq x y z
N MET A 1 -17.41 -0.96 13.44
CA MET A 1 -16.04 -0.81 12.90
C MET A 1 -16.06 0.37 11.93
N ARG A 2 -15.14 1.33 12.04
CA ARG A 2 -15.11 2.53 11.21
C ARG A 2 -14.04 2.35 10.14
N ILE A 3 -14.45 2.08 8.90
CA ILE A 3 -13.60 2.31 7.73
C ILE A 3 -13.55 3.82 7.57
N LEU A 4 -12.36 4.40 7.60
CA LEU A 4 -12.15 5.82 7.32
C LEU A 4 -11.70 5.94 5.87
N ASP A 5 -12.66 6.12 4.99
CA ASP A 5 -12.42 6.53 3.61
C ASP A 5 -12.16 8.05 3.61
N LEU A 6 -10.99 8.45 3.12
CA LEU A 6 -10.55 9.84 3.13
C LEU A 6 -10.79 10.56 1.80
N GLY A 7 -11.22 9.85 0.75
CA GLY A 7 -11.29 10.43 -0.59
C GLY A 7 -9.92 10.86 -1.14
N SER A 8 -9.91 11.32 -2.39
CA SER A 8 -8.71 11.77 -3.10
C SER A 8 -8.37 13.23 -2.73
N GLY A 9 -7.27 13.47 -2.01
CA GLY A 9 -6.84 14.83 -1.72
C GLY A 9 -5.35 14.97 -1.43
N SER A 10 -4.64 15.68 -2.34
CA SER A 10 -3.28 16.27 -2.26
C SER A 10 -2.20 15.66 -1.35
N GLY A 11 -2.24 14.37 -0.99
CA GLY A 11 -1.25 13.74 -0.10
C GLY A 11 -1.34 14.15 1.37
N ARG A 12 -2.35 14.94 1.80
CA ARG A 12 -2.40 15.54 3.15
C ARG A 12 -3.51 15.02 4.04
N ASP A 13 -4.55 14.46 3.45
CA ASP A 13 -5.73 14.01 4.19
C ASP A 13 -5.40 12.82 5.09
N CYS A 14 -4.44 11.99 4.67
CA CYS A 14 -3.92 10.91 5.49
C CYS A 14 -3.23 11.38 6.79
N PHE A 15 -2.57 12.53 6.75
CA PHE A 15 -1.97 13.16 7.93
C PHE A 15 -3.03 13.77 8.85
N ILE A 16 -4.08 14.33 8.27
CA ILE A 16 -5.21 14.87 9.04
C ILE A 16 -5.92 13.73 9.77
N ALA A 17 -6.11 12.58 9.13
CA ALA A 17 -6.66 11.39 9.78
C ALA A 17 -5.84 10.95 11.00
N SER A 18 -4.52 10.94 10.91
CA SER A 18 -3.63 10.65 12.06
C SER A 18 -3.84 11.63 13.23
N LYS A 19 -4.14 12.90 12.94
CA LYS A 19 -4.47 13.92 13.95
C LYS A 19 -5.89 13.78 14.50
N LEU A 20 -6.85 13.34 13.68
CA LEU A 20 -8.25 13.16 14.06
C LEU A 20 -8.48 11.94 14.96
N VAL A 21 -7.69 10.87 14.78
CA VAL A 21 -7.71 9.72 15.70
C VAL A 21 -6.99 10.06 17.02
N GLY A 22 -6.10 11.06 17.02
CA GLY A 22 -5.34 11.53 18.18
C GLY A 22 -4.07 10.72 18.43
N GLN A 23 -3.18 11.19 19.32
CA GLN A 23 -1.92 10.50 19.66
C GLN A 23 -2.08 9.07 20.19
N LYS A 24 -3.31 8.70 20.62
CA LYS A 24 -3.71 7.37 21.13
C LYS A 24 -4.87 6.77 20.33
N GLY A 25 -5.09 7.27 19.11
CA GLY A 25 -6.19 6.87 18.24
C GLY A 25 -6.01 5.48 17.67
N GLU A 26 -6.13 4.48 18.54
CA GLU A 26 -5.78 3.11 18.21
C GLU A 26 -7.06 2.30 18.05
N VAL A 27 -7.27 1.79 16.84
CA VAL A 27 -8.07 0.58 16.62
C VAL A 27 -7.05 -0.48 16.24
N PRO A 28 -6.56 -1.31 17.19
CA PRO A 28 -5.67 -2.42 16.86
C PRO A 28 -6.31 -3.31 15.78
N GLY A 29 -5.54 -3.68 14.77
CA GLY A 29 -6.05 -4.38 13.59
C GLY A 29 -6.87 -3.50 12.63
N GLY A 30 -6.87 -2.19 12.86
CA GLY A 30 -7.47 -1.19 11.98
C GLY A 30 -6.68 -1.04 10.68
N GLU A 31 -7.41 -0.64 9.65
CA GLU A 31 -6.86 -0.41 8.31
C GLU A 31 -7.22 0.99 7.85
N MET A 32 -6.24 1.64 7.24
CA MET A 32 -6.41 2.84 6.46
C MET A 32 -6.31 2.48 4.98
N TYR A 33 -7.40 2.67 4.24
CA TYR A 33 -7.53 2.33 2.83
C TYR A 33 -7.94 3.58 2.06
N PHE A 34 -7.06 4.08 1.18
CA PHE A 34 -7.27 5.36 0.50
C PHE A 34 -6.49 5.44 -0.81
N SER A 35 -6.95 6.32 -1.71
CA SER A 35 -6.29 6.61 -2.98
C SER A 35 -5.78 8.05 -3.01
N ASP A 36 -4.57 8.26 -3.49
CA ASP A 36 -3.96 9.59 -3.57
C ASP A 36 -2.96 9.70 -4.74
N VAL A 37 -2.51 10.93 -5.02
CA VAL A 37 -1.53 11.22 -6.07
C VAL A 37 -0.12 11.29 -5.51
N TYR A 38 0.79 10.54 -6.13
CA TYR A 38 2.20 10.48 -5.78
C TYR A 38 3.07 10.79 -6.99
N CYS A 39 4.29 11.25 -6.73
CA CYS A 39 5.27 11.56 -7.76
C CYS A 39 6.48 10.61 -7.67
N ASP A 40 7.10 10.32 -8.82
CA ASP A 40 8.34 9.55 -8.92
C ASP A 40 9.53 10.24 -8.25
N ARG A 41 9.48 11.57 -8.15
CA ARG A 41 10.55 12.41 -7.61
C ARG A 41 10.01 13.58 -6.77
N ARG A 42 10.91 14.28 -6.08
CA ARG A 42 10.52 15.41 -5.23
C ARG A 42 10.24 16.65 -6.07
N ILE A 43 9.03 17.20 -5.92
CA ILE A 43 8.62 18.43 -6.59
C ILE A 43 9.40 19.64 -6.02
N PRO A 44 10.06 20.45 -6.86
CA PRO A 44 10.78 21.65 -6.43
C PRO A 44 9.83 22.77 -5.97
N ASN A 45 10.32 23.67 -5.10
CA ASN A 45 9.49 24.69 -4.45
C ASN A 45 8.74 25.60 -5.43
N HIS A 46 9.37 25.98 -6.55
CA HIS A 46 8.73 26.86 -7.53
C HIS A 46 7.50 26.20 -8.21
N LEU A 47 7.44 24.86 -8.29
CA LEU A 47 6.26 24.15 -8.78
C LEU A 47 5.21 23.96 -7.68
N LYS A 48 5.62 23.84 -6.41
CA LYS A 48 4.71 23.77 -5.25
C LYS A 48 3.90 25.04 -5.04
N GLU A 49 4.49 26.18 -5.36
CA GLU A 49 3.89 27.51 -5.23
C GLU A 49 2.98 27.87 -6.42
N ASP A 50 2.94 27.02 -7.46
CA ASP A 50 2.13 27.27 -8.64
C ASP A 50 0.65 27.00 -8.39
N GLN A 51 -0.20 28.01 -8.64
CA GLN A 51 -1.63 27.92 -8.37
C GLN A 51 -2.37 26.98 -9.32
N VAL A 52 -1.92 26.84 -10.57
CA VAL A 52 -2.56 25.95 -11.54
C VAL A 52 -2.25 24.51 -11.17
N LEU A 53 -0.97 24.18 -10.93
CA LEU A 53 -0.58 22.84 -10.49
C LEU A 53 -1.17 22.47 -9.12
N TRP A 54 -1.40 23.47 -8.25
CA TRP A 54 -2.10 23.27 -6.99
C TRP A 54 -3.58 22.92 -7.21
N GLY A 55 -4.26 23.61 -8.13
CA GLY A 55 -5.64 23.31 -8.51
C GLY A 55 -5.83 21.92 -9.12
N GLU A 56 -4.79 21.40 -9.79
CA GLU A 56 -4.77 20.06 -10.38
C GLU A 56 -4.33 18.96 -9.39
N CYS A 57 -4.12 19.27 -8.10
CA CYS A 57 -3.59 18.35 -7.08
C CYS A 57 -2.19 17.77 -7.39
N LEU A 58 -1.48 18.30 -8.39
CA LEU A 58 -0.15 17.82 -8.80
C LEU A 58 0.96 18.42 -7.93
N SER A 59 0.88 19.72 -7.63
CA SER A 59 1.95 20.41 -6.90
C SER A 59 2.16 19.90 -5.47
N GLY A 60 1.12 19.34 -4.87
CA GLY A 60 1.11 18.76 -3.53
C GLY A 60 1.57 17.29 -3.46
N ALA A 61 1.70 16.61 -4.61
CA ALA A 61 1.98 15.19 -4.65
C ALA A 61 3.31 14.87 -3.96
N LEU A 62 3.28 13.92 -3.03
CA LEU A 62 4.48 13.50 -2.32
C LEU A 62 5.32 12.58 -3.20
N TYR A 63 6.63 12.71 -3.06
CA TYR A 63 7.54 11.66 -3.53
C TYR A 63 7.21 10.37 -2.78
N TRP A 64 6.98 9.28 -3.51
CA TRP A 64 6.47 8.03 -2.95
C TRP A 64 7.31 7.49 -1.78
N ASN A 65 8.64 7.56 -1.87
CA ASN A 65 9.50 7.04 -0.81
C ASN A 65 9.51 7.94 0.43
N ASP A 66 9.27 9.25 0.26
CA ASP A 66 9.07 10.13 1.42
C ASP A 66 7.75 9.79 2.12
N PHE A 67 6.69 9.48 1.36
CA PHE A 67 5.44 8.97 1.93
C PHE A 67 5.64 7.67 2.72
N LEU A 68 6.30 6.66 2.15
CA LEU A 68 6.54 5.39 2.84
C LEU A 68 7.31 5.58 4.15
N LYS A 69 8.34 6.43 4.16
CA LYS A 69 9.09 6.77 5.38
C LYS A 69 8.20 7.40 6.44
N ILE A 70 7.34 8.32 6.05
CA ILE A 70 6.40 8.98 6.97
C ILE A 70 5.40 7.96 7.53
N ALA A 71 4.83 7.11 6.67
CA ALA A 71 3.87 6.09 7.08
C ALA A 71 4.48 5.16 8.14
N ARG A 72 5.71 4.67 7.89
CA ARG A 72 6.49 3.85 8.83
C ARG A 72 6.78 4.58 10.14
N ASN A 73 7.19 5.84 10.08
CA ASN A 73 7.44 6.66 11.28
C ASN A 73 6.17 6.93 12.10
N THR A 74 4.99 6.85 11.48
CA THR A 74 3.67 6.93 12.15
C THR A 74 3.22 5.54 12.66
N GLY A 75 4.04 4.52 12.41
CA GLY A 75 3.89 3.13 12.81
C GLY A 75 2.93 2.33 11.92
N PHE A 76 2.76 2.71 10.66
CA PHE A 76 2.29 1.81 9.60
C PHE A 76 3.50 1.17 8.95
N THR A 77 3.99 0.09 9.55
CA THR A 77 5.31 -0.49 9.21
C THR A 77 5.37 -1.05 7.79
N ASP A 78 4.27 -1.62 7.30
CA ASP A 78 4.20 -2.29 5.99
C ASP A 78 3.02 -1.74 5.15
N PRO A 79 3.17 -0.57 4.49
CA PRO A 79 2.17 -0.06 3.55
C PRO A 79 2.08 -0.92 2.29
N ARG A 80 0.87 -1.38 1.95
CA ARG A 80 0.60 -2.19 0.75
C ARG A 80 -0.09 -1.37 -0.34
N ILE A 81 0.22 -1.65 -1.60
CA ILE A 81 -0.45 -1.04 -2.76
C ILE A 81 -1.45 -2.04 -3.30
N THR A 82 -2.71 -1.63 -3.46
CA THR A 82 -3.74 -2.49 -4.09
C THR A 82 -3.92 -2.16 -5.56
N GLU A 83 -3.71 -0.91 -5.94
CA GLU A 83 -3.83 -0.45 -7.32
C GLU A 83 -2.90 0.75 -7.54
N SER A 84 -2.30 0.84 -8.71
CA SER A 84 -1.56 2.03 -9.14
C SER A 84 -1.75 2.25 -10.64
N ARG A 85 -1.92 3.50 -11.06
CA ARG A 85 -1.97 3.87 -12.49
C ARG A 85 -1.26 5.19 -12.74
N PRO A 86 -0.54 5.34 -13.87
CA PRO A 86 0.03 6.63 -14.26
C PRO A 86 -1.09 7.64 -14.54
N ILE A 87 -0.82 8.91 -14.26
CA ILE A 87 -1.69 10.04 -14.59
C ILE A 87 -1.12 10.72 -15.83
N ALA A 88 -1.87 10.68 -16.93
CA ALA A 88 -1.52 11.39 -18.15
C ALA A 88 -1.79 12.90 -17.97
N ILE A 89 -0.84 13.71 -18.42
CA ILE A 89 -0.94 15.17 -18.41
C ILE A 89 -1.22 15.60 -19.84
N GLU A 90 -2.48 15.93 -20.12
CA GLU A 90 -2.92 16.24 -21.49
C GLU A 90 -2.66 17.70 -21.89
N ASN A 91 -2.36 18.56 -20.93
CA ASN A 91 -2.08 19.97 -21.17
C ASN A 91 -0.58 20.17 -21.44
N GLU A 92 -0.23 20.53 -22.67
CA GLU A 92 1.15 20.73 -23.13
C GLU A 92 1.92 21.75 -22.27
N ASP A 93 1.28 22.85 -21.85
CA ASP A 93 1.92 23.88 -21.00
C ASP A 93 2.27 23.31 -19.61
N LEU A 94 1.43 22.43 -19.07
CA LEU A 94 1.68 21.78 -17.79
C LEU A 94 2.73 20.68 -17.91
N GLU A 95 2.70 19.92 -19.00
CA GLU A 95 3.71 18.90 -19.29
C GLU A 95 5.10 19.53 -19.44
N GLU A 96 5.24 20.62 -20.21
CA GLU A 96 6.51 21.34 -20.34
C GLU A 96 7.01 21.86 -18.98
N LYS A 97 6.11 22.38 -18.16
CA LYS A 97 6.43 22.92 -16.84
C LYS A 97 6.83 21.84 -15.82
N LEU A 98 6.17 20.69 -15.88
CA LEU A 98 6.46 19.54 -15.00
C LEU A 98 7.69 18.78 -15.49
N GLY A 99 8.05 18.87 -16.76
CA GLY A 99 9.24 18.22 -17.32
C GLY A 99 9.20 16.71 -17.08
N GLU A 100 10.22 16.18 -16.41
CA GLU A 100 10.37 14.74 -16.19
C GLU A 100 9.56 14.18 -14.99
N HIS A 101 8.74 14.98 -14.32
CA HIS A 101 7.96 14.50 -13.17
C HIS A 101 6.82 13.61 -13.65
N THR A 102 6.79 12.37 -13.17
CA THR A 102 5.70 11.42 -13.48
C THR A 102 4.81 11.26 -12.26
N PHE A 103 3.50 11.26 -12.49
CA PHE A 103 2.49 11.21 -11.44
C PHE A 103 1.70 9.91 -11.50
N PHE A 104 1.31 9.41 -10.34
CA PHE A 104 0.61 8.14 -10.19
C PHE A 104 -0.57 8.32 -9.23
N SER A 105 -1.73 7.79 -9.63
CA SER A 105 -2.84 7.57 -8.72
C SER A 105 -2.63 6.21 -8.07
N VAL A 106 -2.47 6.17 -6.75
CA VAL A 106 -2.12 4.95 -6.01
C VAL A 106 -3.11 4.74 -4.88
N THR A 107 -3.67 3.53 -4.81
CA THR A 107 -4.50 3.07 -3.71
C THR A 107 -3.65 2.27 -2.74
N TYR A 108 -3.56 2.78 -1.53
CA TYR A 108 -2.80 2.19 -0.44
C TYR A 108 -3.71 1.55 0.61
N ARG A 109 -3.20 0.48 1.21
CA ARG A 109 -3.75 -0.27 2.34
C ARG A 109 -2.70 -0.30 3.45
N LEU A 110 -2.96 0.42 4.53
CA LEU A 110 -2.05 0.58 5.66
C LEU A 110 -2.68 -0.07 6.89
N PHE A 111 -2.12 -1.19 7.35
CA PHE A 111 -2.57 -1.85 8.56
C PHE A 111 -1.84 -1.31 9.78
N LYS A 112 -2.59 -1.08 10.88
CA LYS A 112 -2.02 -0.78 12.19
C LYS A 112 -2.03 -2.04 13.05
N ILE A 113 -0.96 -2.81 12.94
CA ILE A 113 -0.76 -4.09 13.63
C ILE A 113 0.59 -4.03 14.35
N GLU A 114 0.62 -4.46 15.61
CA GLU A 114 1.86 -4.60 16.37
C GLU A 114 2.66 -5.80 15.88
N GLY A 115 3.98 -5.65 15.75
CA GLY A 115 4.87 -6.74 15.35
C GLY A 115 5.01 -6.95 13.83
N LEU A 116 4.49 -6.05 13.00
CA LEU A 116 4.90 -6.00 11.60
C LEU A 116 6.37 -5.59 11.49
N GLU A 117 7.11 -6.26 10.62
CA GLU A 117 8.52 -6.00 10.33
C GLU A 117 8.64 -5.12 9.07
N GLU A 118 9.76 -4.41 8.89
CA GLU A 118 9.97 -3.59 7.67
C GLU A 118 10.23 -4.46 6.44
N ASP A 119 10.94 -5.56 6.64
CA ASP A 119 11.24 -6.56 5.63
C ASP A 119 10.25 -7.74 5.75
N CYS A 120 9.99 -8.42 4.63
CA CYS A 120 9.16 -9.61 4.62
C CYS A 120 9.97 -10.81 5.13
N GLU A 121 9.74 -11.20 6.38
CA GLU A 121 10.42 -12.36 6.98
C GLU A 121 9.62 -13.65 6.77
N ASP A 122 10.34 -14.76 6.56
CA ASP A 122 9.79 -16.10 6.40
C ASP A 122 9.86 -16.90 7.70
N TYR A 123 8.70 -17.38 8.14
CA TYR A 123 8.55 -18.28 9.30
C TYR A 123 7.92 -19.63 8.90
N GLY A 124 7.85 -19.95 7.60
CA GLY A 124 7.26 -21.18 7.08
C GLY A 124 5.73 -21.19 7.14
N GLN A 125 5.12 -20.01 7.07
CA GLN A 125 3.68 -19.84 7.24
C GLN A 125 2.93 -19.98 5.92
N ALA A 126 1.68 -20.44 6.03
CA ALA A 126 0.78 -20.52 4.89
C ALA A 126 -0.65 -20.19 5.29
N VAL A 127 -1.45 -19.77 4.31
CA VAL A 127 -2.87 -19.46 4.47
C VAL A 127 -3.71 -20.15 3.41
N ARG A 128 -5.00 -20.30 3.69
CA ARG A 128 -5.98 -20.76 2.70
C ARG A 128 -7.23 -19.89 2.75
N TYR A 129 -7.58 -19.29 1.62
CA TYR A 129 -8.79 -18.50 1.52
C TYR A 129 -10.05 -19.37 1.48
N LYS A 130 -11.06 -19.04 2.30
CA LYS A 130 -12.32 -19.80 2.41
C LYS A 130 -13.36 -19.42 1.35
N GLY A 131 -13.20 -18.27 0.68
CA GLY A 131 -14.20 -17.79 -0.28
C GLY A 131 -15.45 -17.22 0.39
N THR A 132 -15.31 -16.64 1.58
CA THR A 132 -16.41 -16.13 2.41
C THR A 132 -16.52 -14.61 2.46
N ILE A 133 -15.55 -13.89 1.88
CA ILE A 133 -15.64 -12.43 1.72
C ILE A 133 -16.71 -12.13 0.67
N GLU A 134 -17.63 -11.23 1.03
CA GLU A 134 -18.72 -10.79 0.16
C GLU A 134 -18.17 -10.26 -1.18
N ASN A 135 -18.83 -10.61 -2.29
CA ASN A 135 -18.42 -10.29 -3.67
C ASN A 135 -17.07 -10.89 -4.13
N HIS A 136 -16.37 -11.64 -3.26
CA HIS A 136 -15.10 -12.28 -3.57
C HIS A 136 -15.13 -13.81 -3.37
N PRO A 137 -16.11 -14.55 -3.92
CA PRO A 137 -16.29 -15.98 -3.60
C PRO A 137 -15.20 -16.89 -4.20
N HIS A 138 -14.42 -16.43 -5.17
CA HIS A 138 -13.45 -17.24 -5.92
C HIS A 138 -11.99 -16.91 -5.60
N SER A 139 -11.68 -15.63 -5.43
CA SER A 139 -10.36 -15.14 -5.07
C SER A 139 -10.48 -13.82 -4.31
N PHE A 140 -9.44 -13.48 -3.55
CA PHE A 140 -9.33 -12.21 -2.85
C PHE A 140 -7.94 -11.60 -3.02
N ASP A 141 -7.90 -10.34 -3.44
CA ASP A 141 -6.68 -9.55 -3.55
C ASP A 141 -6.45 -8.78 -2.26
N LEU A 142 -5.39 -9.14 -1.53
CA LEU A 142 -4.95 -8.34 -0.38
C LEU A 142 -4.22 -7.09 -0.85
N ASP A 143 -3.41 -7.22 -1.90
CA ASP A 143 -2.63 -6.18 -2.56
C ASP A 143 -2.26 -6.66 -3.98
N HIS A 144 -1.49 -5.88 -4.73
CA HIS A 144 -1.08 -6.21 -6.10
C HIS A 144 -0.22 -7.49 -6.23
N HIS A 145 0.36 -8.00 -5.13
CA HIS A 145 1.20 -9.21 -5.12
C HIS A 145 0.48 -10.44 -4.59
N HIS A 146 -0.59 -10.26 -3.80
CA HIS A 146 -1.26 -11.37 -3.09
C HIS A 146 -2.70 -11.57 -3.57
N ASN A 147 -2.87 -12.48 -4.55
CA ASN A 147 -4.16 -13.01 -4.98
C ASN A 147 -4.40 -14.41 -4.39
N PHE A 148 -5.27 -14.50 -3.38
CA PHE A 148 -5.56 -15.78 -2.73
C PHE A 148 -6.75 -16.48 -3.41
N GLN A 149 -6.50 -17.61 -4.06
CA GLN A 149 -7.55 -18.43 -4.65
C GLN A 149 -8.25 -19.29 -3.59
N LYS A 150 -9.59 -19.39 -3.69
CA LYS A 150 -10.38 -20.19 -2.74
C LYS A 150 -9.89 -21.63 -2.69
N GLY A 151 -9.63 -22.11 -1.48
CA GLY A 151 -9.27 -23.50 -1.19
C GLY A 151 -7.81 -23.85 -1.48
N LYS A 152 -7.04 -22.98 -2.14
CA LYS A 152 -5.61 -23.16 -2.37
C LYS A 152 -4.83 -22.75 -1.12
N ILE A 153 -3.85 -23.58 -0.72
CA ILE A 153 -2.91 -23.24 0.34
C ILE A 153 -1.75 -22.50 -0.30
N GLU A 154 -1.42 -21.33 0.22
CA GLU A 154 -0.38 -20.46 -0.31
C GLU A 154 0.59 -20.05 0.81
N PRO A 155 1.91 -20.18 0.60
CA PRO A 155 2.90 -19.69 1.55
C PRO A 155 2.87 -18.17 1.59
N VAL A 156 3.10 -17.60 2.78
CA VAL A 156 3.10 -16.15 3.00
C VAL A 156 4.18 -15.76 4.00
N CYS A 157 4.68 -14.53 3.89
CA CYS A 157 5.56 -13.94 4.89
C CYS A 157 4.81 -13.64 6.20
N GLY A 158 5.58 -13.42 7.27
CA GLY A 158 5.06 -13.09 8.60
C GLY A 158 4.09 -11.91 8.60
N ASN A 159 4.44 -10.82 7.90
CA ASN A 159 3.59 -9.64 7.80
C ASN A 159 2.23 -9.96 7.16
N THR A 160 2.20 -10.64 6.02
CA THR A 160 0.96 -11.01 5.33
C THR A 160 0.11 -11.95 6.21
N TYR A 161 0.74 -12.90 6.91
CA TYR A 161 0.03 -13.75 7.87
C TYR A 161 -0.64 -12.92 8.97
N LEU A 162 0.08 -11.96 9.57
CA LEU A 162 -0.45 -11.08 10.62
C LEU A 162 -1.57 -10.17 10.09
N MET A 163 -1.42 -9.61 8.88
CA MET A 163 -2.45 -8.79 8.22
C MET A 163 -3.75 -9.55 8.05
N LEU A 164 -3.70 -10.83 7.70
CA LEU A 164 -4.90 -11.66 7.58
C LEU A 164 -5.41 -12.11 8.96
N ASN A 165 -4.52 -12.46 9.89
CA ASN A 165 -4.89 -13.08 11.17
C ASN A 165 -5.38 -12.08 12.23
N GLN A 166 -4.85 -10.85 12.22
CA GLN A 166 -5.09 -9.84 13.25
C GLN A 166 -6.08 -8.75 12.80
N THR A 167 -6.75 -8.94 11.67
CA THR A 167 -7.73 -7.97 11.14
C THR A 167 -9.08 -8.64 10.90
N ARG A 168 -10.00 -7.92 10.26
CA ARG A 168 -11.33 -8.44 9.90
C ARG A 168 -11.29 -9.70 9.03
N PHE A 169 -10.19 -9.95 8.32
CA PHE A 169 -10.05 -11.10 7.42
C PHE A 169 -9.87 -12.43 8.14
N LYS A 170 -9.61 -12.44 9.45
CA LYS A 170 -9.31 -13.66 10.21
C LYS A 170 -10.36 -14.77 10.01
N GLY A 171 -11.63 -14.39 9.94
CA GLY A 171 -12.73 -15.35 9.75
C GLY A 171 -12.69 -16.05 8.39
N ASP A 172 -12.13 -15.39 7.39
CA ASP A 172 -12.18 -15.77 5.97
C ASP A 172 -10.98 -16.61 5.51
N PHE A 173 -10.02 -16.85 6.40
CA PHE A 173 -8.80 -17.62 6.11
C PHE A 173 -8.59 -18.75 7.12
N ASP A 174 -8.01 -19.84 6.65
CA ASP A 174 -7.33 -20.83 7.50
C ASP A 174 -5.84 -20.52 7.54
N PHE A 175 -5.19 -20.82 8.66
CA PHE A 175 -3.81 -20.45 8.93
C PHE A 175 -2.99 -21.69 9.32
N PHE A 176 -1.77 -21.78 8.80
CA PHE A 176 -0.84 -22.89 9.01
C PHE A 176 0.54 -22.35 9.39
N GLY A 177 1.25 -23.08 10.25
CA GLY A 177 2.55 -22.66 10.78
C GLY A 177 2.44 -21.78 12.04
N ASP A 178 3.60 -21.41 12.57
CA ASP A 178 3.76 -20.53 13.73
C ASP A 178 4.96 -19.58 13.51
N PHE A 179 5.40 -18.86 14.55
CA PHE A 179 6.55 -17.95 14.49
C PHE A 179 7.79 -18.52 15.22
N ASN A 180 7.84 -19.84 15.47
CA ASN A 180 8.90 -20.44 16.31
C ASN A 180 10.23 -20.65 15.57
N THR A 181 10.21 -20.73 14.23
CA THR A 181 11.42 -20.92 13.40
C THR A 181 11.45 -19.86 12.31
N HIS A 182 12.54 -19.12 12.23
CA HIS A 182 12.80 -18.11 11.21
C HIS A 182 13.71 -18.71 10.11
N TYR A 183 13.31 -18.54 8.85
CA TYR A 183 14.01 -19.08 7.68
C TYR A 183 14.76 -18.01 6.87
N GLY A 184 14.69 -16.74 7.29
CA GLY A 184 15.29 -15.60 6.58
C GLY A 184 14.25 -14.78 5.82
N ILE A 185 14.70 -14.05 4.80
CA ILE A 185 13.83 -13.21 3.96
C ILE A 185 12.92 -14.09 3.09
N PHE A 186 11.64 -13.73 3.05
CA PHE A 186 10.66 -14.38 2.18
C PHE A 186 10.93 -14.01 0.71
N GLU A 187 11.03 -15.03 -0.15
CA GLU A 187 11.33 -14.85 -1.57
C GLU A 187 10.28 -13.95 -2.27
N GLY A 188 10.75 -13.02 -3.10
CA GLY A 188 9.88 -12.12 -3.88
C GLY A 188 9.49 -10.81 -3.20
N CYS A 189 10.00 -10.50 -2.00
CA CYS A 189 9.87 -9.17 -1.40
C CYS A 189 11.15 -8.32 -1.58
N GLY A 190 11.06 -7.18 -2.26
CA GLY A 190 12.11 -6.14 -2.17
C GLY A 190 12.17 -5.07 -3.27
N GLY A 191 12.25 -3.81 -2.83
CA GLY A 191 13.26 -2.83 -3.30
C GLY A 191 12.98 -1.95 -4.52
N GLU A 192 12.12 -2.35 -5.45
CA GLU A 192 11.89 -1.56 -6.68
C GLU A 192 10.78 -0.51 -6.53
N MET A 193 10.75 0.47 -7.43
CA MET A 193 9.67 1.46 -7.48
C MET A 193 8.35 0.69 -7.66
N PRO A 194 7.39 0.79 -6.72
CA PRO A 194 6.25 -0.13 -6.70
C PRO A 194 5.14 0.29 -7.68
N PHE A 195 5.41 1.27 -8.55
CA PHE A 195 4.47 1.73 -9.56
C PHE A 195 4.90 1.13 -10.87
N ALA A 196 4.18 0.10 -11.31
CA ALA A 196 4.37 -0.43 -12.64
C ALA A 196 3.99 0.62 -13.68
N ILE A 197 4.91 0.93 -14.58
CA ILE A 197 4.56 1.45 -15.90
C ILE A 197 4.20 0.18 -16.68
N ASP A 198 2.95 0.02 -17.14
CA ASP A 198 2.53 -1.16 -17.91
C ASP A 198 3.57 -1.47 -19.00
N GLY A 199 4.32 -2.57 -18.85
CA GLY A 199 5.37 -2.93 -19.81
C GLY A 199 6.41 -3.99 -19.41
N THR A 200 6.71 -4.20 -18.13
CA THR A 200 7.73 -5.21 -17.72
C THR A 200 7.18 -6.16 -16.67
N GLN A 201 6.63 -7.28 -17.14
CA GLN A 201 6.58 -8.50 -16.35
C GLN A 201 8.01 -9.04 -16.23
N ASP A 202 8.68 -8.79 -15.10
CA ASP A 202 9.88 -9.55 -14.75
C ASP A 202 9.47 -10.93 -14.24
N ASN A 203 9.17 -11.81 -15.19
CA ASN A 203 9.28 -13.25 -15.01
C ASN A 203 10.77 -13.61 -14.97
N SER A 204 11.42 -13.42 -13.82
CA SER A 204 12.74 -13.99 -13.56
C SER A 204 12.62 -15.28 -12.75
N CYS A 205 12.20 -16.36 -13.42
CA CYS A 205 12.51 -17.73 -13.02
C CYS A 205 13.69 -18.21 -13.88
N CYS A 206 14.84 -18.47 -13.26
CA CYS A 206 15.91 -19.29 -13.79
C CYS A 206 16.39 -20.23 -12.69
#